data_AF-A0A7C4J2W4-F1
#
_entry.id   AF-A0A7C4J2W4-F1
#
_cell.length_a   1.000
_cell.length_b   1.000
_cell.length_c   1.000
_cell.angle_alpha   90.00
_cell.angle_beta   90.00
_cell.angle_gamma   90.00
#
_symmetry.space_group_name_H-M   'P 1'
#
loop_
_entity.id
_entity.type
_entity.pdbx_description
1 polymer ?
#
loop_
_entity_poly.entity_id
_entity_poly.type
_entity_poly.pdbx_seq_one_letter_code
_entity_poly.pdbx_strand_id
1 'polypeptide(L)'
;MQYVKSVHYDQYGNRTRVEYGNGVITTYTYDEAMHRLVQLQTKRGDSSYQNINYTYDKVGNILTRTENGVVMSDSNPKTITHRYTYDTLYRLTEAQGSIKEDGNTVHSYTNTFTYSAIGNIMSKLQTVKVKGEQDPNLTYNYNYTYASTKPHAVTNINDNLTYRYDANGNMTAVYDTAKNYSRILQWDEENRLIKTIDTTSGNSVITSYTYDTKGMRITKDGPYGKTVYIDTGYVETNEAIVSNHVFMGNTRIASIVKHKDEPQPATYYFATDHLGSSSVLTSNNGAYYERIEYLPYGEVWVEDAAVNSNYRTPYKFTGKELDKETGLYYFGARYYDARISRWISTDPALLLYVNGKPNGGVYNPVNIDLYKYGNNNPIRYYDPDGYADKDGWEVFKYVDKLPWGEDPNKYKDNTTNTNSPIDNSNQNSTAKAEEKVEETKQGVINVQQNSNEKQKAGSVLEVVPNGVGRITSRYGNRKHPITGKEHFHEGTDVAAPEGTPILSLTKGKVESITKRNGYGNQVAVKSDNGDNVTYSHIQSGSIRVKVGDDVNVGDHIAGVGDTGTATGYHVHVEVILPGGRRENPEDYFK
;
A
#
# COMPACT_ATOMS: atom_id res chain seq x y z
N MET A 1 -26.15 1.80 9.45
CA MET A 1 -26.38 0.87 8.34
C MET A 1 -25.39 -0.27 8.48
N GLN A 2 -25.84 -1.53 8.42
CA GLN A 2 -24.97 -2.69 8.66
C GLN A 2 -24.42 -3.21 7.32
N TYR A 3 -23.11 -3.07 7.08
CA TYR A 3 -22.46 -3.50 5.82
C TYR A 3 -22.13 -5.00 5.79
N VAL A 4 -21.96 -5.62 6.96
CA VAL A 4 -21.79 -7.07 7.11
C VAL A 4 -22.73 -7.53 8.21
N LYS A 5 -23.57 -8.52 7.89
CA LYS A 5 -24.51 -9.13 8.83
C LYS A 5 -23.84 -10.18 9.70
N SER A 6 -23.05 -11.06 9.08
CA SER A 6 -22.31 -12.10 9.79
C SER A 6 -21.10 -12.56 8.97
N VAL A 7 -20.11 -13.06 9.70
CA VAL A 7 -18.94 -13.74 9.16
C VAL A 7 -18.76 -15.03 9.93
N HIS A 8 -18.57 -16.14 9.22
CA HIS A 8 -18.35 -17.45 9.80
C HIS A 8 -16.96 -17.94 9.44
N TYR A 9 -16.38 -18.73 10.34
CA TYR A 9 -15.05 -19.31 10.20
C TYR A 9 -15.11 -20.81 10.48
N ASP A 10 -14.19 -21.57 9.91
CA ASP A 10 -13.93 -22.95 10.33
C ASP A 10 -13.04 -23.00 11.59
N GLN A 11 -12.77 -24.20 12.08
CA GLN A 11 -11.92 -24.43 13.26
C GLN A 11 -10.45 -24.01 13.09
N TYR A 12 -10.02 -23.72 11.86
CA TYR A 12 -8.66 -23.28 11.52
C TYR A 12 -8.57 -21.76 11.33
N GLY A 13 -9.71 -21.06 11.47
CA GLY A 13 -9.81 -19.62 11.29
C GLY A 13 -9.93 -19.19 9.83
N ASN A 14 -10.20 -20.12 8.89
CA ASN A 14 -10.51 -19.74 7.51
C ASN A 14 -11.95 -19.27 7.42
N ARG A 15 -12.22 -18.18 6.72
CA ARG A 15 -13.57 -17.66 6.52
C ARG A 15 -14.38 -18.63 5.67
N THR A 16 -15.53 -19.10 6.13
CA THR A 16 -16.40 -20.02 5.39
C THR A 16 -17.61 -19.34 4.78
N ARG A 17 -18.04 -18.20 5.37
CA ARG A 17 -19.21 -17.45 4.88
C ARG A 17 -19.13 -15.98 5.28
N VAL A 18 -19.52 -15.09 4.37
CA VAL A 18 -19.80 -13.67 4.63
C VAL A 18 -21.21 -13.37 4.14
N GLU A 19 -22.02 -12.77 5.00
CA GLU A 19 -23.31 -12.22 4.62
C GLU A 19 -23.24 -10.69 4.65
N TYR A 20 -23.42 -10.08 3.49
CA TYR A 20 -23.34 -8.63 3.33
C TYR A 20 -24.66 -7.94 3.73
N GLY A 21 -24.59 -6.63 3.98
CA GLY A 21 -25.73 -5.79 4.34
C GLY A 21 -26.87 -5.84 3.33
N ASN A 22 -26.56 -5.98 2.04
CA ASN A 22 -27.53 -6.08 0.94
C ASN A 22 -28.15 -7.49 0.75
N GLY A 23 -27.79 -8.46 1.60
CA GLY A 23 -28.28 -9.83 1.54
C GLY A 23 -27.59 -10.72 0.50
N VAL A 24 -26.54 -10.23 -0.17
CA VAL A 24 -25.62 -11.09 -0.92
C VAL A 24 -24.82 -11.93 0.08
N ILE A 25 -24.51 -13.17 -0.30
CA ILE A 25 -23.74 -14.11 0.50
C ILE A 25 -22.57 -14.62 -0.33
N THR A 26 -21.37 -14.59 0.25
CA THR A 26 -20.20 -15.30 -0.27
C THR A 26 -19.88 -16.48 0.64
N THR A 27 -19.70 -17.67 0.04
CA THR A 27 -19.27 -18.89 0.74
C THR A 27 -17.93 -19.38 0.18
N TYR A 28 -17.12 -19.93 1.07
CA TYR A 28 -15.78 -20.43 0.80
C TYR A 28 -15.71 -21.88 1.24
N THR A 29 -15.26 -22.75 0.34
CA THR A 29 -15.09 -24.18 0.58
C THR A 29 -13.62 -24.51 0.49
N TYR A 30 -13.09 -25.23 1.48
CA TYR A 30 -11.68 -25.61 1.57
C TYR A 30 -11.51 -27.12 1.45
N ASP A 31 -10.40 -27.55 0.84
CA ASP A 31 -9.97 -28.94 0.88
C ASP A 31 -9.64 -29.37 2.31
N GLU A 32 -10.09 -30.56 2.72
CA GLU A 32 -9.93 -31.05 4.10
C GLU A 32 -8.47 -31.34 4.47
N ALA A 33 -7.64 -31.76 3.51
CA ALA A 33 -6.27 -32.19 3.79
C ALA A 33 -5.27 -31.02 3.83
N MET A 34 -5.41 -30.06 2.91
CA MET A 34 -4.47 -28.95 2.73
C MET A 34 -5.03 -27.60 3.18
N HIS A 35 -6.32 -27.52 3.52
CA HIS A 35 -7.03 -26.28 3.87
C HIS A 35 -6.88 -25.18 2.82
N ARG A 36 -6.84 -25.59 1.54
CA ARG A 36 -6.78 -24.66 0.39
C ARG A 36 -8.18 -24.37 -0.10
N LEU A 37 -8.44 -23.12 -0.47
CA LEU A 37 -9.72 -22.70 -1.04
C LEU A 37 -10.00 -23.42 -2.36
N VAL A 38 -10.95 -24.36 -2.39
CA VAL A 38 -11.32 -25.09 -3.62
C VAL A 38 -12.51 -24.47 -4.33
N GLN A 39 -13.35 -23.71 -3.62
CA GLN A 39 -14.49 -23.01 -4.21
C GLN A 39 -14.79 -21.70 -3.49
N LEU A 40 -15.11 -20.66 -4.28
CA LEU A 40 -15.63 -19.37 -3.83
C LEU A 40 -16.90 -19.04 -4.61
N GLN A 41 -18.03 -18.94 -3.91
CA GLN A 41 -19.33 -18.67 -4.52
C GLN A 41 -19.96 -17.42 -3.92
N THR A 42 -20.43 -16.50 -4.76
CA THR A 42 -21.16 -15.29 -4.36
C THR A 42 -22.52 -15.27 -5.03
N LYS A 43 -23.60 -15.23 -4.23
CA LYS A 43 -24.98 -15.32 -4.73
C LYS A 43 -25.98 -14.50 -3.91
N ARG A 44 -27.16 -14.32 -4.47
CA ARG A 44 -28.34 -13.81 -3.76
C ARG A 44 -29.60 -14.48 -4.31
N GLY A 45 -30.32 -15.22 -3.46
CA GLY A 45 -31.39 -16.10 -3.92
C GLY A 45 -30.85 -17.07 -4.99
N ASP A 46 -31.52 -17.13 -6.13
CA ASP A 46 -31.13 -17.96 -7.28
C ASP A 46 -30.10 -17.30 -8.20
N SER A 47 -29.78 -16.01 -8.00
CA SER A 47 -28.78 -15.29 -8.80
C SER A 47 -27.37 -15.63 -8.32
N SER A 48 -26.60 -16.30 -9.17
CA SER A 48 -25.17 -16.60 -8.96
C SER A 48 -24.29 -15.58 -9.69
N TYR A 49 -23.58 -14.75 -8.92
CA TYR A 49 -22.70 -13.72 -9.48
C TYR A 49 -21.26 -14.21 -9.67
N GLN A 50 -20.82 -15.15 -8.84
CA GLN A 50 -19.48 -15.72 -8.86
C GLN A 50 -19.55 -17.16 -8.39
N ASN A 51 -18.84 -18.08 -9.05
CA ASN A 51 -18.83 -19.49 -8.68
C ASN A 51 -17.49 -20.14 -9.04
N ILE A 52 -16.41 -19.62 -8.47
CA ILE A 52 -15.05 -19.98 -8.82
C ILE A 52 -14.68 -21.31 -8.20
N ASN A 53 -14.18 -22.23 -9.02
CA ASN A 53 -13.59 -23.48 -8.59
C ASN A 53 -12.11 -23.49 -8.94
N TYR A 54 -11.28 -23.95 -8.00
CA TYR A 54 -9.84 -23.98 -8.12
C TYR A 54 -9.32 -25.41 -8.18
N THR A 55 -8.28 -25.62 -9.01
CA THR A 55 -7.45 -26.82 -8.91
C THR A 55 -6.00 -26.42 -8.69
N TYR A 56 -5.24 -27.30 -8.06
CA TYR A 56 -3.87 -27.04 -7.63
C TYR A 56 -2.92 -28.14 -8.07
N ASP A 57 -1.66 -27.78 -8.26
CA ASP A 57 -0.58 -28.76 -8.23
C ASP A 57 -0.25 -29.18 -6.77
N LYS A 58 0.70 -30.11 -6.64
CA LYS A 58 1.10 -30.63 -5.32
C LYS A 58 1.68 -29.55 -4.40
N VAL A 59 2.31 -28.51 -4.94
CA VAL A 59 2.94 -27.44 -4.15
C VAL A 59 2.05 -26.23 -3.92
N GLY A 60 0.86 -26.22 -4.51
CA GLY A 60 -0.17 -25.19 -4.30
C GLY A 60 -0.18 -24.07 -5.32
N ASN A 61 0.42 -24.26 -6.50
CA ASN A 61 0.15 -23.36 -7.61
C ASN A 61 -1.24 -23.67 -8.17
N ILE A 62 -2.02 -22.63 -8.51
CA ILE A 62 -3.34 -22.80 -9.09
C ILE A 62 -3.18 -23.23 -10.55
N LEU A 63 -3.70 -24.39 -10.93
CA LEU A 63 -3.65 -24.87 -12.31
C LEU A 63 -4.85 -24.38 -13.12
N THR A 64 -6.03 -24.34 -12.50
CA THR A 64 -7.24 -23.86 -13.17
C THR A 64 -8.11 -23.03 -12.25
N ARG A 65 -8.77 -22.03 -12.84
CA ARG A 65 -9.88 -21.28 -12.24
C ARG A 65 -11.08 -21.42 -13.18
N THR A 66 -12.19 -21.98 -12.71
CA THR A 66 -13.39 -22.19 -13.56
C THR A 66 -14.66 -21.74 -12.89
N GLU A 67 -15.53 -21.07 -13.66
CA GLU A 67 -16.87 -20.64 -13.26
C GLU A 67 -17.88 -21.09 -14.30
N ASN A 68 -18.97 -21.72 -13.86
CA ASN A 68 -20.05 -22.14 -14.73
C ASN A 68 -21.35 -21.46 -14.32
N GLY A 69 -22.11 -20.98 -15.31
CA GLY A 69 -23.45 -20.43 -15.11
C GLY A 69 -23.48 -19.06 -14.43
N VAL A 70 -22.40 -18.28 -14.51
CA VAL A 70 -22.38 -16.92 -13.98
C VAL A 70 -23.05 -15.96 -14.96
N VAL A 71 -23.89 -15.07 -14.45
CA VAL A 71 -24.60 -14.08 -15.27
C VAL A 71 -23.93 -12.71 -15.15
N MET A 72 -23.81 -12.01 -16.29
CA MET A 72 -23.29 -10.64 -16.39
C MET A 72 -24.44 -9.68 -16.71
N SER A 73 -24.14 -8.48 -17.22
CA SER A 73 -25.15 -7.45 -17.54
C SER A 73 -26.23 -7.91 -18.53
N ASP A 74 -25.86 -8.78 -19.48
CA ASP A 74 -26.75 -9.33 -20.50
C ASP A 74 -27.65 -10.48 -20.01
N SER A 75 -27.49 -10.90 -18.75
CA SER A 75 -28.22 -12.03 -18.12
C SER A 75 -28.00 -13.40 -18.76
N ASN A 76 -27.14 -13.50 -19.78
CA ASN A 76 -26.87 -14.77 -20.45
C ASN A 76 -25.79 -15.54 -19.65
N PRO A 77 -26.03 -16.82 -19.29
CA PRO A 77 -25.08 -17.61 -18.53
C PRO A 77 -23.75 -17.79 -19.26
N LYS A 78 -22.66 -17.49 -18.57
CA LYS A 78 -21.29 -17.62 -19.08
C LYS A 78 -20.54 -18.74 -18.37
N THR A 79 -19.61 -19.34 -19.11
CA THR A 79 -18.57 -20.21 -18.54
C THR A 79 -17.23 -19.52 -18.68
N ILE A 80 -16.56 -19.24 -17.56
CA ILE A 80 -15.25 -18.59 -17.53
C ILE A 80 -14.23 -19.65 -17.13
N THR A 81 -13.12 -19.72 -17.85
CA THR A 81 -12.05 -20.67 -17.56
C THR A 81 -10.71 -19.98 -17.71
N HIS A 82 -9.85 -20.17 -16.71
CA HIS A 82 -8.43 -19.87 -16.77
C HIS A 82 -7.61 -21.13 -16.54
N ARG A 83 -6.50 -21.26 -17.25
CA ARG A 83 -5.51 -22.33 -17.09
C ARG A 83 -4.12 -21.72 -16.96
N TYR A 84 -3.31 -22.26 -16.07
CA TYR A 84 -1.99 -21.76 -15.76
C TYR A 84 -0.95 -22.89 -15.78
N THR A 85 0.21 -22.60 -16.35
CA THR A 85 1.36 -23.49 -16.40
C THR A 85 2.55 -22.79 -15.75
N TYR A 86 3.38 -23.56 -15.06
CA TYR A 86 4.53 -23.07 -14.32
C TYR A 86 5.80 -23.83 -14.69
N ASP A 87 6.95 -23.18 -14.52
CA ASP A 87 8.25 -23.86 -14.58
C ASP A 87 8.60 -24.53 -13.24
N THR A 88 9.78 -25.15 -13.17
CA THR A 88 10.27 -25.85 -11.97
C THR A 88 10.60 -24.92 -10.80
N LEU A 89 10.69 -23.61 -11.03
CA LEU A 89 10.82 -22.57 -10.00
C LEU A 89 9.45 -21.95 -9.64
N TYR A 90 8.36 -22.55 -10.13
CA TYR A 90 6.97 -22.13 -9.90
C TYR A 90 6.66 -20.72 -10.44
N ARG A 91 7.40 -20.27 -11.45
CA ARG A 91 7.11 -19.02 -12.18
C ARG A 91 6.10 -19.31 -13.28
N LEU A 92 5.15 -18.41 -13.49
CA LEU A 92 4.09 -18.54 -14.48
C LEU A 92 4.69 -18.51 -15.90
N THR A 93 4.62 -19.59 -16.65
CA THR A 93 5.13 -19.64 -18.04
C THR A 93 4.03 -19.45 -19.07
N GLU A 94 2.80 -19.83 -18.73
CA GLU A 94 1.65 -19.68 -19.60
C GLU A 94 0.38 -19.46 -18.79
N ALA A 95 -0.49 -18.59 -19.31
CA ALA A 95 -1.86 -18.44 -18.89
C ALA A 95 -2.78 -18.38 -20.11
N GLN A 96 -3.90 -19.07 -20.03
CA GLN A 96 -4.94 -19.01 -21.05
C GLN A 96 -6.28 -18.72 -20.38
N GLY A 97 -7.10 -17.88 -21.00
CA GLY A 97 -8.45 -17.56 -20.54
C GLY A 97 -9.48 -17.72 -21.65
N SER A 98 -10.69 -18.15 -21.29
CA SER A 98 -11.84 -18.15 -22.21
C SER A 98 -13.14 -17.83 -21.47
N ILE A 99 -13.97 -16.97 -22.05
CA ILE A 99 -15.37 -16.80 -21.67
C ILE A 99 -16.22 -17.39 -22.79
N LYS A 100 -17.09 -18.33 -22.43
CA LYS A 100 -18.05 -18.96 -23.35
C LYS A 100 -19.47 -18.53 -23.06
N GLU A 101 -20.24 -18.34 -24.12
CA GLU A 101 -21.67 -18.08 -24.13
C GLU A 101 -22.32 -19.05 -25.11
N ASP A 102 -23.36 -19.77 -24.68
CA ASP A 102 -24.04 -20.81 -25.48
C ASP A 102 -23.07 -21.81 -26.14
N GLY A 103 -22.01 -22.18 -25.41
CA GLY A 103 -20.96 -23.10 -25.86
C GLY A 103 -19.87 -22.47 -26.75
N ASN A 104 -20.09 -21.26 -27.27
CA ASN A 104 -19.16 -20.54 -28.15
C ASN A 104 -18.21 -19.65 -27.34
N THR A 105 -16.93 -19.63 -27.71
CA THR A 105 -15.95 -18.71 -27.09
C THR A 105 -16.18 -17.29 -27.60
N VAL A 106 -16.59 -16.38 -26.72
CA VAL A 106 -16.83 -14.96 -27.02
C VAL A 106 -15.66 -14.08 -26.62
N HIS A 107 -14.90 -14.45 -25.58
CA HIS A 107 -13.66 -13.79 -25.20
C HIS A 107 -12.57 -14.84 -25.00
N SER A 108 -11.33 -14.53 -25.37
CA SER A 108 -10.19 -15.40 -25.07
C SER A 108 -8.90 -14.62 -24.86
N TYR A 109 -7.96 -15.17 -24.11
CA TYR A 109 -6.58 -14.72 -24.15
C TYR A 109 -5.58 -15.88 -24.06
N THR A 110 -4.38 -15.62 -24.55
CA THR A 110 -3.17 -16.41 -24.28
C THR A 110 -2.06 -15.47 -23.85
N ASN A 111 -1.32 -15.85 -22.82
CA ASN A 111 -0.19 -15.08 -22.33
C ASN A 111 0.96 -16.03 -21.98
N THR A 112 2.12 -15.86 -22.63
CA THR A 112 3.30 -16.71 -22.41
C THR A 112 4.50 -15.88 -21.97
N PHE A 113 5.31 -16.47 -21.10
CA PHE A 113 6.46 -15.82 -20.47
C PHE A 113 7.70 -16.69 -20.56
N THR A 114 8.84 -16.05 -20.79
CA THR A 114 10.15 -16.67 -20.59
C THR A 114 10.95 -15.87 -19.58
N TYR A 115 11.89 -16.54 -18.90
CA TYR A 115 12.66 -15.94 -17.83
C TYR A 115 14.17 -16.16 -18.01
N SER A 116 14.96 -15.20 -17.54
CA SER A 116 16.40 -15.37 -17.42
C SER A 116 16.76 -16.26 -16.22
N ALA A 117 18.04 -16.65 -16.15
CA ALA A 117 18.58 -17.40 -15.01
C ALA A 117 18.47 -16.64 -13.67
N ILE A 118 18.42 -15.29 -13.72
CA ILE A 118 18.27 -14.44 -12.53
C ILE A 118 16.82 -13.99 -12.29
N GLY A 119 15.84 -14.55 -13.03
CA GLY A 119 14.42 -14.33 -12.75
C GLY A 119 13.77 -13.16 -13.48
N ASN A 120 14.49 -12.45 -14.34
CA ASN A 120 13.89 -11.40 -15.17
C ASN A 120 12.96 -12.01 -16.22
N ILE A 121 11.83 -11.35 -16.49
CA ILE A 121 11.00 -11.64 -17.66
C ILE A 121 11.82 -11.28 -18.92
N MET A 122 12.03 -12.24 -19.83
CA MET A 122 12.75 -12.05 -21.09
C MET A 122 11.79 -11.86 -22.27
N SER A 123 10.63 -12.51 -22.23
CA SER A 123 9.56 -12.26 -23.17
C SER A 123 8.19 -12.34 -22.50
N LYS A 124 7.24 -11.54 -23.00
CA LYS A 124 5.81 -11.58 -22.71
C LYS A 124 5.06 -11.49 -24.03
N LEU A 125 4.49 -12.60 -24.48
CA LEU A 125 3.58 -12.63 -25.63
C LEU A 125 2.16 -12.67 -25.09
N GLN A 126 1.34 -11.70 -25.47
CA GLN A 126 -0.05 -11.60 -25.06
C GLN A 126 -0.94 -11.44 -26.28
N THR A 127 -1.98 -12.27 -26.40
CA THR A 127 -2.99 -12.17 -27.45
C THR A 127 -4.35 -12.21 -26.80
N VAL A 128 -5.17 -11.19 -27.05
CA VAL A 128 -6.49 -11.04 -26.44
C VAL A 128 -7.52 -10.88 -27.53
N LYS A 129 -8.63 -11.60 -27.38
CA LYS A 129 -9.85 -11.43 -28.18
C LYS A 129 -11.02 -11.06 -27.29
N VAL A 130 -11.76 -10.03 -27.70
CA VAL A 130 -12.97 -9.53 -27.06
C VAL A 130 -14.10 -9.57 -28.08
N LYS A 131 -15.21 -10.25 -27.76
CA LYS A 131 -16.32 -10.48 -28.70
C LYS A 131 -15.86 -11.10 -30.04
N GLY A 132 -14.92 -12.05 -29.96
CA GLY A 132 -14.34 -12.75 -31.11
C GLY A 132 -13.22 -12.00 -31.85
N GLU A 133 -13.10 -10.68 -31.66
CA GLU A 133 -12.13 -9.83 -32.37
C GLU A 133 -10.86 -9.58 -31.55
N GLN A 134 -9.72 -9.46 -32.22
CA GLN A 134 -8.45 -9.17 -31.55
C GLN A 134 -8.45 -7.75 -30.97
N ASP A 135 -8.11 -7.62 -29.69
CA ASP A 135 -7.94 -6.32 -29.04
C ASP A 135 -6.51 -5.81 -29.30
N PRO A 136 -6.32 -4.72 -30.06
CA PRO A 136 -4.99 -4.19 -30.38
C PRO A 136 -4.30 -3.53 -29.18
N ASN A 137 -5.06 -3.08 -28.18
CA ASN A 137 -4.49 -2.48 -26.98
C ASN A 137 -3.94 -3.56 -26.05
N LEU A 138 -4.58 -4.72 -25.97
CA LEU A 138 -4.16 -5.82 -25.09
C LEU A 138 -3.36 -6.92 -25.80
N THR A 139 -3.18 -6.86 -27.12
CA THR A 139 -2.37 -7.81 -27.89
C THR A 139 -1.01 -7.25 -28.27
N TYR A 140 0.06 -7.90 -27.84
CA TYR A 140 1.43 -7.45 -28.08
C TYR A 140 2.45 -8.57 -27.85
N ASN A 141 3.64 -8.39 -28.41
CA ASN A 141 4.80 -9.25 -28.18
C ASN A 141 5.94 -8.39 -27.63
N TYR A 142 6.30 -8.60 -26.37
CA TYR A 142 7.35 -7.85 -25.69
C TYR A 142 8.58 -8.71 -25.48
N ASN A 143 9.72 -8.26 -26.01
CA ASN A 143 11.04 -8.81 -25.74
C ASN A 143 11.80 -7.82 -24.86
N TYR A 144 12.20 -8.27 -23.67
CA TYR A 144 12.79 -7.41 -22.65
C TYR A 144 14.31 -7.46 -22.72
N THR A 145 14.93 -6.29 -22.61
CA THR A 145 16.38 -6.15 -22.49
C THR A 145 16.72 -5.48 -21.17
N TYR A 146 17.82 -5.92 -20.58
CA TYR A 146 18.36 -5.43 -19.31
C TYR A 146 19.84 -5.09 -19.50
N ALA A 147 20.33 -4.09 -18.76
CA ALA A 147 21.76 -3.78 -18.73
C ALA A 147 22.51 -4.60 -17.67
N SER A 148 23.83 -4.70 -17.80
CA SER A 148 24.68 -5.34 -16.79
C SER A 148 24.68 -4.57 -15.46
N THR A 149 24.60 -3.24 -15.52
CA THR A 149 24.36 -2.38 -14.37
C THR A 149 22.86 -2.27 -14.11
N LYS A 150 22.42 -2.50 -12.87
CA LYS A 150 20.99 -2.65 -12.50
C LYS A 150 20.32 -3.80 -13.26
N PRO A 151 20.76 -5.06 -13.04
CA PRO A 151 20.41 -6.20 -13.88
C PRO A 151 18.92 -6.57 -13.87
N HIS A 152 18.12 -6.02 -12.96
CA HIS A 152 16.67 -6.24 -12.86
C HIS A 152 15.83 -5.07 -13.36
N ALA A 153 16.45 -3.95 -13.71
CA ALA A 153 15.76 -2.80 -14.30
C ALA A 153 15.65 -2.98 -15.82
N VAL A 154 14.42 -3.06 -16.34
CA VAL A 154 14.17 -3.18 -17.78
C VAL A 154 14.69 -1.94 -18.47
N THR A 155 15.60 -2.04 -19.44
CA THR A 155 16.09 -0.87 -20.20
C THR A 155 15.33 -0.66 -21.50
N ASN A 156 14.93 -1.75 -22.16
CA ASN A 156 14.16 -1.70 -23.40
C ASN A 156 13.13 -2.82 -23.45
N ILE A 157 12.02 -2.55 -24.14
CA ILE A 157 11.10 -3.57 -24.61
C ILE A 157 10.95 -3.40 -26.11
N ASN A 158 11.39 -4.39 -26.88
CA ASN A 158 11.59 -4.26 -28.32
C ASN A 158 12.47 -3.02 -28.63
N ASP A 159 12.40 -2.51 -29.86
CA ASP A 159 13.20 -1.34 -30.28
C ASP A 159 12.50 0.00 -30.03
N ASN A 160 11.21 -0.01 -29.68
CA ASN A 160 10.39 1.19 -29.57
C ASN A 160 10.16 1.67 -28.13
N LEU A 161 10.27 0.79 -27.13
CA LEU A 161 10.11 1.17 -25.71
C LEU A 161 11.48 1.26 -25.03
N THR A 162 11.80 2.43 -24.49
CA THR A 162 13.03 2.67 -23.72
C THR A 162 12.70 3.19 -22.33
N TYR A 163 13.40 2.68 -21.32
CA TYR A 163 13.20 3.01 -19.93
C TYR A 163 14.50 3.54 -19.31
N ARG A 164 14.41 4.57 -18.47
CA ARG A 164 15.54 5.17 -17.75
C ARG A 164 15.30 5.15 -16.26
N TYR A 165 16.39 5.13 -15.49
CA TYR A 165 16.35 5.05 -14.04
C TYR A 165 17.40 5.96 -13.42
N ASP A 166 17.13 6.45 -12.22
CA ASP A 166 18.11 7.16 -11.39
C ASP A 166 19.12 6.20 -10.72
N ALA A 167 19.92 6.71 -9.79
CA ALA A 167 20.90 5.92 -9.04
C ALA A 167 20.24 4.95 -8.03
N ASN A 168 19.11 5.33 -7.44
CA ASN A 168 18.35 4.54 -6.47
C ASN A 168 17.52 3.43 -7.15
N GLY A 169 17.39 3.50 -8.47
CA GLY A 169 16.65 2.54 -9.28
C GLY A 169 15.18 2.92 -9.49
N ASN A 170 14.80 4.17 -9.28
CA ASN A 170 13.47 4.65 -9.65
C ASN A 170 13.42 4.93 -11.15
N MET A 171 12.37 4.48 -11.83
CA MET A 171 12.16 4.77 -13.24
C MET A 171 11.93 6.27 -13.44
N THR A 172 12.77 6.94 -14.23
CA THR A 172 12.72 8.39 -14.47
C THR A 172 12.15 8.75 -15.83
N ALA A 173 12.17 7.82 -16.79
CA ALA A 173 11.56 8.05 -18.10
C ALA A 173 11.10 6.76 -18.78
N VAL A 174 10.04 6.89 -19.57
CA VAL A 174 9.58 5.93 -20.58
C VAL A 174 9.48 6.66 -21.92
N TYR A 175 9.98 6.04 -22.98
CA TYR A 175 9.81 6.53 -24.36
C TYR A 175 9.20 5.43 -25.19
N ASP A 176 8.09 5.69 -25.86
CA ASP A 176 7.47 4.82 -26.85
C ASP A 176 7.47 5.53 -28.22
N THR A 177 8.46 5.19 -29.05
CA THR A 177 8.61 5.81 -30.38
C THR A 177 7.49 5.40 -31.34
N ALA A 178 6.87 4.24 -31.12
CA ALA A 178 5.76 3.77 -31.97
C ALA A 178 4.47 4.57 -31.72
N LYS A 179 4.27 5.06 -30.49
CA LYS A 179 3.11 5.88 -30.10
C LYS A 179 3.40 7.38 -30.07
N ASN A 180 4.62 7.79 -30.41
CA ASN A 180 5.10 9.17 -30.23
C ASN A 180 4.80 9.67 -28.80
N TYR A 181 5.08 8.81 -27.83
CA TYR A 181 4.74 9.00 -26.42
C TYR A 181 6.00 9.02 -25.57
N SER A 182 6.01 9.85 -24.53
CA SER A 182 6.99 9.76 -23.46
C SER A 182 6.36 10.07 -22.11
N ARG A 183 6.90 9.45 -21.05
CA ARG A 183 6.61 9.79 -19.67
C ARG A 183 7.90 10.18 -18.98
N ILE A 184 7.91 11.32 -18.31
CA ILE A 184 8.96 11.68 -17.36
C ILE A 184 8.41 11.53 -15.94
N LEU A 185 9.15 10.86 -15.07
CA LEU A 185 8.77 10.59 -13.69
C LEU A 185 9.75 11.29 -12.74
N GLN A 186 9.22 12.04 -11.78
CA GLN A 186 10.00 12.75 -10.77
C GLN A 186 9.73 12.16 -9.39
N TRP A 187 10.79 12.00 -8.63
CA TRP A 187 10.79 11.33 -7.33
C TRP A 187 11.30 12.30 -6.25
N ASP A 188 10.79 12.18 -5.04
CA ASP A 188 11.35 12.88 -3.88
C ASP A 188 12.56 12.12 -3.29
N GLU A 189 13.14 12.70 -2.24
CA GLU A 189 14.30 12.14 -1.54
C GLU A 189 14.00 10.82 -0.81
N GLU A 190 12.73 10.50 -0.56
CA GLU A 190 12.26 9.24 0.03
C GLU A 190 11.93 8.18 -1.04
N ASN A 191 12.23 8.43 -2.31
CA ASN A 191 11.90 7.57 -3.46
C ASN A 191 10.39 7.38 -3.68
N ARG A 192 9.58 8.41 -3.41
CA ARG A 192 8.15 8.44 -3.74
C ARG A 192 7.91 9.24 -5.02
N LEU A 193 7.02 8.74 -5.88
CA LEU A 193 6.71 9.36 -7.17
C LEU A 193 5.90 10.65 -6.93
N ILE A 194 6.47 11.83 -7.17
CA ILE A 194 5.79 13.11 -6.92
C ILE A 194 5.21 13.75 -8.18
N LYS A 195 5.65 13.31 -9.37
CA LYS A 195 5.13 13.86 -10.63
C LYS A 195 5.32 12.92 -11.81
N THR A 196 4.34 12.89 -12.70
CA THR A 196 4.49 12.39 -14.07
C THR A 196 4.20 13.49 -15.09
N ILE A 197 4.95 13.49 -16.18
CA ILE A 197 4.72 14.34 -17.35
C ILE A 197 4.57 13.41 -18.54
N ASP A 198 3.34 13.26 -19.01
CA ASP A 198 2.97 12.37 -20.10
C ASP A 198 2.77 13.18 -21.38
N THR A 199 3.67 12.98 -22.34
CA THR A 199 3.67 13.72 -23.61
C THR A 199 3.30 12.80 -24.75
N THR A 200 2.18 13.07 -25.42
CA THR A 200 1.77 12.37 -26.66
C THR A 200 1.74 13.35 -27.81
N SER A 201 2.52 13.09 -28.86
CA SER A 201 2.58 13.95 -30.05
C SER A 201 2.78 15.45 -29.73
N GLY A 202 3.66 15.73 -28.77
CA GLY A 202 3.99 17.08 -28.32
C GLY A 202 3.06 17.68 -27.24
N ASN A 203 1.91 17.06 -26.98
CA ASN A 203 0.98 17.54 -25.95
C ASN A 203 1.31 16.89 -24.60
N SER A 204 1.68 17.70 -23.61
CA SER A 204 2.04 17.25 -22.27
C SER A 204 0.88 17.36 -21.29
N VAL A 205 0.69 16.31 -20.50
CA VAL A 205 -0.23 16.27 -19.36
C VAL A 205 0.58 16.01 -18.11
N ILE A 206 0.34 16.79 -17.06
CA ILE A 206 1.04 16.67 -15.78
C ILE A 206 0.10 16.02 -14.77
N THR A 207 0.63 15.06 -14.00
CA THR A 207 -0.01 14.57 -12.78
C THR A 207 0.96 14.72 -11.62
N SER A 208 0.53 15.31 -10.51
CA SER A 208 1.35 15.50 -9.30
C SER A 208 0.76 14.73 -8.13
N TYR A 209 1.63 14.24 -7.24
CA TYR A 209 1.23 13.48 -6.07
C TYR A 209 1.88 14.09 -4.83
N THR A 210 1.16 14.05 -3.70
CA THR A 210 1.73 14.39 -2.38
C THR A 210 1.44 13.28 -1.40
N TYR A 211 2.32 13.15 -0.40
CA TYR A 211 2.29 12.09 0.59
C TYR A 211 2.26 12.67 2.00
N ASP A 212 1.69 11.92 2.95
CA ASP A 212 1.84 12.20 4.37
C ASP A 212 3.21 11.73 4.89
N THR A 213 3.46 11.94 6.19
CA THR A 213 4.71 11.54 6.86
C THR A 213 4.89 10.02 6.97
N LYS A 214 3.85 9.24 6.69
CA LYS A 214 3.89 7.76 6.63
C LYS A 214 4.13 7.25 5.21
N GLY A 215 4.24 8.13 4.22
CA GLY A 215 4.40 7.78 2.81
C GLY A 215 3.10 7.40 2.12
N MET A 216 1.94 7.63 2.74
CA MET A 216 0.64 7.39 2.13
C MET A 216 0.26 8.58 1.25
N ARG A 217 -0.19 8.31 0.03
CA ARG A 217 -0.63 9.35 -0.91
C ARG A 217 -1.85 10.08 -0.35
N ILE A 218 -1.77 11.40 -0.20
CA ILE A 218 -2.85 12.28 0.28
C ILE A 218 -3.46 13.13 -0.83
N THR A 219 -2.73 13.40 -1.92
CA THR A 219 -3.31 14.03 -3.10
C THR A 219 -2.77 13.45 -4.40
N LYS A 220 -3.61 13.51 -5.42
CA LYS A 220 -3.29 13.18 -6.82
C LYS A 220 -3.99 14.21 -7.69
N ASP A 221 -3.22 15.05 -8.38
CA ASP A 221 -3.75 16.17 -9.17
C ASP A 221 -3.31 16.06 -10.62
N GLY A 222 -4.26 15.90 -11.55
CA GLY A 222 -3.97 15.62 -12.94
C GLY A 222 -5.13 15.91 -13.91
N PRO A 223 -5.14 15.30 -15.11
CA PRO A 223 -6.10 15.65 -16.17
C PRO A 223 -7.56 15.34 -15.84
N TYR A 224 -7.81 14.43 -14.89
CA TYR A 224 -9.15 14.06 -14.40
C TYR A 224 -9.52 14.81 -13.11
N GLY A 225 -8.78 15.88 -12.79
CA GLY A 225 -8.93 16.67 -11.60
C GLY A 225 -8.15 16.13 -10.40
N LYS A 226 -8.25 16.85 -9.28
CA LYS A 226 -7.63 16.51 -8.02
C LYS A 226 -8.44 15.47 -7.26
N THR A 227 -7.74 14.47 -6.73
CA THR A 227 -8.24 13.53 -5.75
C THR A 227 -7.54 13.79 -4.43
N VAL A 228 -8.31 13.84 -3.35
CA VAL A 228 -7.83 13.99 -1.98
C VAL A 228 -8.13 12.71 -1.22
N TYR A 229 -7.10 12.14 -0.59
CA TYR A 229 -7.19 10.95 0.25
C TYR A 229 -6.97 11.41 1.69
N ILE A 230 -8.04 11.41 2.48
CA ILE A 230 -7.97 11.77 3.91
C ILE A 230 -7.38 10.59 4.69
N ASP A 231 -7.80 9.39 4.33
CA ASP A 231 -7.23 8.10 4.74
C ASP A 231 -7.58 7.03 3.69
N THR A 232 -7.35 5.75 4.01
CA THR A 232 -7.73 4.63 3.13
C THR A 232 -9.25 4.47 2.96
N GLY A 233 -10.03 5.03 3.88
CA GLY A 233 -11.49 4.99 3.95
C GLY A 233 -12.16 6.13 3.19
N TYR A 234 -11.68 7.37 3.30
CA TYR A 234 -12.35 8.54 2.75
C TYR A 234 -11.56 9.19 1.61
N VAL A 235 -12.19 9.22 0.44
CA VAL A 235 -11.61 9.76 -0.81
C VAL A 235 -12.59 10.72 -1.48
N GLU A 236 -12.10 11.90 -1.85
CA GLU A 236 -12.86 12.93 -2.56
C GLU A 236 -12.21 13.22 -3.92
N THR A 237 -12.99 13.16 -4.99
CA THR A 237 -12.52 13.50 -6.34
C THR A 237 -13.14 14.82 -6.81
N ASN A 238 -12.40 15.57 -7.64
CA ASN A 238 -12.85 16.82 -8.26
C ASN A 238 -14.01 16.64 -9.26
N GLU A 239 -14.37 15.40 -9.60
CA GLU A 239 -15.64 15.07 -10.28
C GLU A 239 -16.86 15.15 -9.34
N ALA A 240 -16.64 15.66 -8.12
CA ALA A 240 -17.63 15.85 -7.10
C ALA A 240 -18.23 14.54 -6.59
N ILE A 241 -17.38 13.51 -6.57
CA ILE A 241 -17.67 12.20 -6.02
C ILE A 241 -16.95 12.08 -4.67
N VAL A 242 -17.73 11.87 -3.62
CA VAL A 242 -17.21 11.54 -2.29
C VAL A 242 -17.41 10.04 -2.06
N SER A 243 -16.32 9.34 -1.76
CA SER A 243 -16.31 7.90 -1.52
C SER A 243 -15.88 7.59 -0.09
N ASN A 244 -16.69 6.79 0.61
CA ASN A 244 -16.37 6.16 1.88
C ASN A 244 -16.24 4.65 1.68
N HIS A 245 -15.07 4.10 1.98
CA HIS A 245 -14.72 2.70 1.80
C HIS A 245 -14.78 1.98 3.14
N VAL A 246 -15.48 0.85 3.15
CA VAL A 246 -15.60 -0.03 4.31
C VAL A 246 -14.73 -1.25 4.07
N PHE A 247 -13.89 -1.57 5.05
CA PHE A 247 -12.97 -2.70 4.98
C PHE A 247 -13.27 -3.73 6.06
N MET A 248 -12.95 -4.99 5.75
CA MET A 248 -12.84 -6.08 6.71
C MET A 248 -11.41 -6.60 6.62
N GLY A 249 -10.61 -6.30 7.65
CA GLY A 249 -9.15 -6.41 7.53
C GLY A 249 -8.64 -5.48 6.42
N ASN A 250 -7.84 -6.00 5.50
CA ASN A 250 -7.34 -5.25 4.34
C ASN A 250 -8.24 -5.37 3.10
N THR A 251 -9.34 -6.12 3.17
CA THR A 251 -10.25 -6.34 2.05
C THR A 251 -11.35 -5.29 2.03
N ARG A 252 -11.48 -4.56 0.93
CA ARG A 252 -12.60 -3.64 0.71
C ARG A 252 -13.87 -4.44 0.50
N ILE A 253 -14.89 -4.20 1.32
CA ILE A 253 -16.17 -4.92 1.29
C ILE A 253 -17.33 -4.05 0.82
N ALA A 254 -17.24 -2.73 0.98
CA ALA A 254 -18.22 -1.80 0.44
C ALA A 254 -17.60 -0.43 0.11
N SER A 255 -18.21 0.30 -0.82
CA SER A 255 -17.95 1.71 -1.06
C SER A 255 -19.27 2.46 -1.10
N ILE A 256 -19.38 3.53 -0.33
CA ILE A 256 -20.49 4.48 -0.32
C ILE A 256 -20.03 5.66 -1.17
N VAL A 257 -20.69 5.88 -2.30
CA VAL A 257 -20.29 6.84 -3.32
C VAL A 257 -21.40 7.87 -3.50
N LYS A 258 -21.11 9.13 -3.20
CA LYS A 258 -22.03 10.25 -3.40
C LYS A 258 -21.55 11.06 -4.61
N HIS A 259 -22.31 11.02 -5.69
CA HIS A 259 -22.11 11.93 -6.81
C HIS A 259 -22.81 13.26 -6.51
N LYS A 260 -22.23 14.40 -6.92
CA LYS A 260 -22.78 15.74 -6.67
C LYS A 260 -24.17 15.96 -7.24
N ASP A 261 -24.46 15.38 -8.40
CA ASP A 261 -25.73 15.54 -9.07
C ASP A 261 -26.78 14.54 -8.57
N GLU A 262 -26.38 13.59 -7.71
CA GLU A 262 -27.27 12.57 -7.14
C GLU A 262 -27.71 12.97 -5.72
N PRO A 263 -29.02 12.92 -5.41
CA PRO A 263 -29.55 13.38 -4.13
C PRO A 263 -29.14 12.48 -2.96
N GLN A 264 -28.81 11.21 -3.22
CA GLN A 264 -28.47 10.22 -2.20
C GLN A 264 -27.22 9.42 -2.60
N PRO A 265 -26.37 9.04 -1.64
CA PRO A 265 -25.22 8.19 -1.93
C PRO A 265 -25.66 6.79 -2.37
N ALA A 266 -24.97 6.23 -3.35
CA ALA A 266 -25.07 4.82 -3.71
C ALA A 266 -24.10 3.98 -2.87
N THR A 267 -24.46 2.73 -2.55
CA THR A 267 -23.55 1.77 -1.90
C THR A 267 -23.29 0.59 -2.83
N TYR A 268 -22.02 0.26 -3.01
CA TYR A 268 -21.54 -0.86 -3.82
C TYR A 268 -20.80 -1.85 -2.93
N TYR A 269 -21.23 -3.10 -2.92
CA TYR A 269 -20.62 -4.19 -2.16
C TYR A 269 -19.67 -4.99 -3.03
N PHE A 270 -18.49 -5.30 -2.51
CA PHE A 270 -17.39 -5.94 -3.23
C PHE A 270 -17.30 -7.42 -2.86
N ALA A 271 -17.36 -8.28 -3.87
CA ALA A 271 -16.92 -9.66 -3.79
C ALA A 271 -15.61 -9.80 -4.56
N THR A 272 -14.61 -10.40 -3.91
CA THR A 272 -13.26 -10.52 -4.45
C THR A 272 -13.01 -11.89 -5.06
N ASP A 273 -11.96 -11.99 -5.87
CA ASP A 273 -11.32 -13.28 -6.13
C ASP A 273 -10.41 -13.70 -4.95
N HIS A 274 -9.63 -14.76 -5.16
CA HIS A 274 -8.71 -15.31 -4.18
C HIS A 274 -7.48 -14.44 -3.89
N LEU A 275 -7.20 -13.42 -4.71
CA LEU A 275 -6.11 -12.45 -4.50
C LEU A 275 -6.62 -11.16 -3.85
N GLY A 276 -7.92 -11.06 -3.56
CA GLY A 276 -8.53 -9.83 -3.10
C GLY A 276 -8.80 -8.81 -4.22
N SER A 277 -8.68 -9.20 -5.50
CA SER A 277 -9.06 -8.34 -6.62
C SER A 277 -10.56 -8.13 -6.64
N SER A 278 -11.02 -6.91 -6.94
CA SER A 278 -12.44 -6.66 -7.16
C SER A 278 -12.92 -7.51 -8.32
N SER A 279 -13.81 -8.48 -8.07
CA SER A 279 -14.29 -9.42 -9.09
C SER A 279 -15.73 -9.11 -9.47
N VAL A 280 -16.61 -8.95 -8.48
CA VAL A 280 -18.02 -8.57 -8.69
C VAL A 280 -18.40 -7.48 -7.71
N LEU A 281 -19.13 -6.48 -8.19
CA LEU A 281 -19.80 -5.49 -7.38
C LEU A 281 -21.32 -5.68 -7.47
N THR A 282 -22.00 -5.49 -6.32
CA THR A 282 -23.46 -5.47 -6.24
C THR A 282 -23.96 -4.18 -5.61
N SER A 283 -25.13 -3.71 -6.03
CA SER A 283 -25.74 -2.48 -5.52
C SER A 283 -26.27 -2.64 -4.09
N ASN A 284 -26.76 -1.54 -3.52
CA ASN A 284 -27.39 -1.55 -2.19
C ASN A 284 -28.57 -2.52 -2.08
N ASN A 285 -29.27 -2.74 -3.19
CA ASN A 285 -30.39 -3.68 -3.26
C ASN A 285 -29.93 -5.09 -3.66
N GLY A 286 -28.63 -5.38 -3.64
CA GLY A 286 -28.05 -6.69 -3.98
C GLY A 286 -28.19 -7.09 -5.44
N ALA A 287 -28.40 -6.14 -6.35
CA ALA A 287 -28.43 -6.40 -7.79
C ALA A 287 -27.01 -6.36 -8.37
N TYR A 288 -26.78 -7.07 -9.48
CA TYR A 288 -25.53 -7.00 -10.24
C TYR A 288 -25.20 -5.54 -10.61
N TYR A 289 -23.93 -5.16 -10.49
CA TYR A 289 -23.48 -3.81 -10.84
C TYR A 289 -22.29 -3.81 -11.79
N GLU A 290 -21.23 -4.54 -11.46
CA GLU A 290 -19.98 -4.57 -12.22
C GLU A 290 -19.32 -5.93 -12.05
N ARG A 291 -18.65 -6.43 -13.09
CA ARG A 291 -17.73 -7.56 -13.05
C ARG A 291 -16.43 -7.18 -13.73
N ILE A 292 -15.32 -7.58 -13.11
CA ILE A 292 -13.99 -7.35 -13.66
C ILE A 292 -13.23 -8.68 -13.70
N GLU A 293 -12.67 -9.00 -14.86
CA GLU A 293 -11.76 -10.12 -15.09
C GLU A 293 -10.40 -9.59 -15.50
N TYR A 294 -9.34 -10.27 -15.04
CA TYR A 294 -7.96 -9.81 -15.20
C TYR A 294 -7.13 -10.78 -16.03
N LEU A 295 -6.16 -10.22 -16.74
CA LEU A 295 -4.97 -10.94 -17.18
C LEU A 295 -4.07 -11.23 -15.97
N PRO A 296 -3.15 -12.22 -16.04
CA PRO A 296 -2.45 -12.74 -14.86
C PRO A 296 -1.70 -11.69 -14.02
N TYR A 297 -1.18 -10.65 -14.67
CA TYR A 297 -0.39 -9.60 -14.02
C TYR A 297 -1.20 -8.30 -13.77
N GLY A 298 -2.53 -8.34 -13.87
CA GLY A 298 -3.42 -7.28 -13.37
C GLY A 298 -3.95 -6.27 -14.41
N GLU A 299 -3.59 -6.42 -15.70
CA GLU A 299 -4.31 -5.73 -16.77
C GLU A 299 -5.77 -6.21 -16.80
N VAL A 300 -6.73 -5.30 -16.95
CA VAL A 300 -8.14 -5.65 -17.08
C VAL A 300 -8.39 -6.33 -18.43
N TRP A 301 -8.91 -7.55 -18.41
CA TRP A 301 -9.28 -8.30 -19.61
C TRP A 301 -10.71 -7.99 -20.06
N VAL A 302 -11.67 -8.13 -19.14
CA VAL A 302 -13.08 -7.86 -19.39
C VAL A 302 -13.63 -7.07 -18.21
N GLU A 303 -14.27 -5.95 -18.49
CA GLU A 303 -15.02 -5.16 -17.51
C GLU A 303 -16.44 -5.00 -18.03
N ASP A 304 -17.37 -5.70 -17.40
CA ASP A 304 -18.79 -5.66 -17.72
C ASP A 304 -19.54 -4.93 -16.60
N ALA A 305 -20.57 -4.17 -16.94
CA ALA A 305 -21.37 -3.48 -15.93
C ALA A 305 -22.82 -3.31 -16.35
N ALA A 306 -23.65 -3.03 -15.36
CA ALA A 306 -25.07 -2.77 -15.55
C ALA A 306 -25.31 -1.60 -16.53
N VAL A 307 -26.39 -1.70 -17.31
CA VAL A 307 -26.76 -0.79 -18.42
C VAL A 307 -26.74 0.70 -18.04
N ASN A 308 -27.07 1.04 -16.80
CA ASN A 308 -27.13 2.43 -16.30
C ASN A 308 -26.04 2.73 -15.26
N SER A 309 -24.92 2.02 -15.30
CA SER A 309 -23.83 2.22 -14.34
C SER A 309 -22.98 3.44 -14.72
N ASN A 310 -23.12 4.50 -13.92
CA ASN A 310 -22.40 5.78 -14.00
C ASN A 310 -21.10 5.83 -13.17
N TYR A 311 -20.78 4.75 -12.45
CA TYR A 311 -19.57 4.60 -11.67
C TYR A 311 -18.89 3.28 -12.03
N ARG A 312 -17.56 3.33 -12.15
CA ARG A 312 -16.71 2.13 -12.20
C ARG A 312 -15.73 2.25 -11.07
N THR A 313 -15.50 1.16 -10.35
CA THR A 313 -14.54 1.22 -9.27
C THR A 313 -13.13 1.44 -9.82
N PRO A 314 -12.35 2.42 -9.31
CA PRO A 314 -10.94 2.52 -9.67
C PRO A 314 -10.09 1.47 -8.97
N TYR A 315 -10.66 0.74 -8.00
CA TYR A 315 -9.96 -0.26 -7.21
C TYR A 315 -10.13 -1.65 -7.81
N LYS A 316 -9.10 -2.10 -8.52
CA LYS A 316 -9.17 -3.23 -9.44
C LYS A 316 -8.35 -4.42 -8.92
N PHE A 317 -7.23 -4.74 -9.57
CA PHE A 317 -6.37 -5.87 -9.24
C PHE A 317 -5.86 -5.80 -7.80
N THR A 318 -6.01 -6.89 -7.04
CA THR A 318 -5.63 -6.99 -5.61
C THR A 318 -6.21 -5.88 -4.71
N GLY A 319 -7.31 -5.26 -5.14
CA GLY A 319 -7.99 -4.18 -4.42
C GLY A 319 -7.29 -2.81 -4.51
N LYS A 320 -6.25 -2.68 -5.34
CA LYS A 320 -5.46 -1.46 -5.51
C LYS A 320 -6.04 -0.51 -6.53
N GLU A 321 -5.81 0.78 -6.31
CA GLU A 321 -6.27 1.84 -7.20
C GLU A 321 -5.45 1.82 -8.49
N LEU A 322 -6.14 1.73 -9.64
CA LEU A 322 -5.56 1.94 -10.95
C LEU A 322 -5.69 3.42 -11.32
N ASP A 323 -4.56 4.12 -11.41
CA ASP A 323 -4.50 5.51 -11.81
C ASP A 323 -4.76 5.63 -13.31
N LYS A 324 -5.93 6.13 -13.68
CA LYS A 324 -6.39 6.21 -15.08
C LYS A 324 -5.46 7.03 -15.96
N GLU A 325 -4.87 8.08 -15.40
CA GLU A 325 -3.95 8.98 -16.08
C GLU A 325 -2.61 8.35 -16.40
N THR A 326 -2.18 7.34 -15.63
CA THR A 326 -0.88 6.70 -15.84
C THR A 326 -0.93 5.24 -16.28
N GLY A 327 -2.03 4.53 -16.01
CA GLY A 327 -2.12 3.08 -16.14
C GLY A 327 -1.35 2.32 -15.04
N LEU A 328 -0.88 3.01 -14.00
CA LEU A 328 -0.14 2.42 -12.89
C LEU A 328 -1.08 2.09 -11.73
N TYR A 329 -0.80 1.00 -11.04
CA TYR A 329 -1.44 0.71 -9.76
C TYR A 329 -0.68 1.35 -8.60
N TYR A 330 -1.37 2.06 -7.72
CA TYR A 330 -0.81 2.55 -6.47
C TYR A 330 -0.99 1.51 -5.36
N PHE A 331 0.13 0.99 -4.83
CA PHE A 331 0.10 -0.01 -3.77
C PHE A 331 0.29 0.55 -2.37
N GLY A 332 0.81 1.78 -2.24
CA GLY A 332 1.23 2.37 -0.97
C GLY A 332 2.68 2.81 -1.07
N ALA A 333 3.61 1.87 -0.90
CA ALA A 333 5.04 2.12 -0.95
C ALA A 333 5.60 2.22 -2.39
N ARG A 334 4.92 1.62 -3.37
CA ARG A 334 5.36 1.58 -4.78
C ARG A 334 4.21 1.73 -5.77
N TYR A 335 4.58 2.05 -7.00
CA TYR A 335 3.72 2.00 -8.17
C TYR A 335 4.06 0.77 -9.02
N TYR A 336 3.02 0.06 -9.45
CA TYR A 336 3.13 -1.16 -10.23
C TYR A 336 2.62 -0.95 -11.65
N ASP A 337 3.40 -1.36 -12.64
CA ASP A 337 3.00 -1.35 -14.04
C ASP A 337 2.62 -2.76 -14.49
N ALA A 338 1.31 -3.02 -14.54
CA ALA A 338 0.76 -4.31 -14.99
C ALA A 338 1.11 -4.63 -16.45
N ARG A 339 1.30 -3.59 -17.29
CA ARG A 339 1.59 -3.74 -18.71
C ARG A 339 2.92 -4.43 -18.93
N ILE A 340 3.95 -3.95 -18.24
CA ILE A 340 5.29 -4.56 -18.27
C ILE A 340 5.47 -5.66 -17.22
N SER A 341 4.51 -5.79 -16.30
CA SER A 341 4.46 -6.82 -15.25
C SER A 341 5.53 -6.67 -14.18
N ARG A 342 5.90 -5.42 -13.87
CA ARG A 342 6.98 -5.07 -12.93
C ARG A 342 6.67 -3.80 -12.13
N TRP A 343 7.30 -3.67 -10.97
CA TRP A 343 7.36 -2.42 -10.22
C TRP A 343 8.20 -1.39 -10.99
N ILE A 344 7.89 -0.10 -10.81
CA ILE A 344 8.63 0.99 -11.47
C ILE A 344 9.75 1.58 -10.58
N SER A 345 9.86 1.13 -9.34
CA SER A 345 10.94 1.46 -8.41
C SER A 345 11.42 0.19 -7.69
N THR A 346 12.61 0.26 -7.11
CA THR A 346 13.17 -0.82 -6.30
C THR A 346 12.34 -1.04 -5.03
N ASP A 347 12.33 -2.28 -4.55
CA ASP A 347 11.70 -2.62 -3.28
C ASP A 347 12.35 -1.85 -2.11
N PRO A 348 11.58 -1.05 -1.34
CA PRO A 348 12.11 -0.34 -0.18
C PRO A 348 12.62 -1.28 0.92
N ALA A 349 12.25 -2.56 0.88
CA ALA A 349 12.73 -3.59 1.81
C ALA A 349 14.16 -4.08 1.52
N LEU A 350 14.90 -3.48 0.58
CA LEU A 350 16.29 -3.87 0.26
C LEU A 350 17.18 -4.04 1.51
N LEU A 351 17.09 -3.12 2.47
CA LEU A 351 17.88 -3.21 3.71
C LEU A 351 17.49 -4.43 4.56
N LEU A 352 16.23 -4.87 4.52
CA LEU A 352 15.82 -6.13 5.16
C LEU A 352 16.48 -7.32 4.47
N TYR A 353 16.50 -7.33 3.14
CA TYR A 353 17.12 -8.41 2.36
C TYR A 353 18.61 -8.52 2.66
N VAL A 354 19.32 -7.41 2.74
CA VAL A 354 20.75 -7.39 3.11
C VAL A 354 20.97 -7.95 4.51
N ASN A 355 20.02 -7.71 5.43
CA ASN A 355 20.02 -8.24 6.79
C ASN A 355 19.48 -9.69 6.90
N GLY A 356 19.34 -10.40 5.78
CA GLY A 356 18.92 -11.81 5.77
C GLY A 356 17.41 -12.02 5.91
N LYS A 357 16.59 -10.97 5.76
CA LYS A 357 15.13 -11.03 5.96
C LYS A 357 14.35 -10.54 4.75
N PRO A 358 13.13 -11.05 4.50
CA PRO A 358 12.64 -12.31 5.02
C PRO A 358 13.33 -13.49 4.32
N ASN A 359 13.19 -14.69 4.89
CA ASN A 359 13.56 -15.96 4.23
C ASN A 359 15.01 -16.03 3.72
N GLY A 360 15.98 -15.58 4.52
CA GLY A 360 17.40 -15.60 4.15
C GLY A 360 17.85 -14.39 3.32
N GLY A 361 16.95 -13.44 3.04
CA GLY A 361 17.29 -12.16 2.45
C GLY A 361 17.98 -12.31 1.08
N VAL A 362 19.14 -11.69 0.90
CA VAL A 362 19.93 -11.76 -0.35
C VAL A 362 20.40 -13.15 -0.75
N TYR A 363 20.38 -14.14 0.15
CA TYR A 363 20.69 -15.53 -0.20
C TYR A 363 19.52 -16.27 -0.85
N ASN A 364 18.33 -15.69 -0.79
CA ASN A 364 17.18 -16.18 -1.52
C ASN A 364 17.09 -15.46 -2.86
N PRO A 365 17.26 -16.15 -4.01
CA PRO A 365 17.22 -15.52 -5.32
C PRO A 365 15.89 -14.82 -5.61
N VAL A 366 14.82 -15.18 -4.88
CA VAL A 366 13.54 -14.50 -4.97
C VAL A 366 13.63 -13.02 -4.57
N ASN A 367 14.48 -12.66 -3.61
CA ASN A 367 14.60 -11.32 -3.04
C ASN A 367 15.60 -10.41 -3.78
N ILE A 368 16.36 -10.95 -4.74
CA ILE A 368 17.40 -10.20 -5.46
C ILE A 368 16.77 -9.32 -6.55
N ASP A 369 15.68 -9.79 -7.15
CA ASP A 369 14.92 -9.02 -8.11
C ASP A 369 13.96 -8.05 -7.41
N LEU A 370 14.45 -6.81 -7.21
CA LEU A 370 13.72 -5.73 -6.53
C LEU A 370 12.54 -5.16 -7.33
N TYR A 371 12.36 -5.53 -8.60
CA TYR A 371 11.29 -5.02 -9.46
C TYR A 371 10.22 -6.05 -9.78
N LYS A 372 10.40 -7.29 -9.34
CA LYS A 372 9.48 -8.40 -9.62
C LYS A 372 8.21 -8.30 -8.81
N TYR A 373 7.08 -8.57 -9.45
CA TYR A 373 5.79 -8.70 -8.78
C TYR A 373 5.47 -10.18 -8.49
N GLY A 374 4.97 -10.47 -7.29
CA GLY A 374 4.39 -11.77 -6.93
C GLY A 374 5.31 -12.97 -7.17
N ASN A 375 6.64 -12.81 -7.06
CA ASN A 375 7.63 -13.85 -7.39
C ASN A 375 7.47 -14.47 -8.80
N ASN A 376 7.03 -13.68 -9.79
CA ASN A 376 6.64 -14.17 -11.12
C ASN A 376 5.53 -15.23 -11.11
N ASN A 377 4.76 -15.29 -10.03
CA ASN A 377 3.57 -16.12 -9.88
C ASN A 377 2.43 -15.26 -9.30
N PRO A 378 1.92 -14.30 -10.08
CA PRO A 378 0.92 -13.34 -9.63
C PRO A 378 -0.46 -13.98 -9.40
N ILE A 379 -0.63 -15.25 -9.79
CA ILE A 379 -1.85 -16.03 -9.53
C ILE A 379 -1.87 -16.58 -8.11
N ARG A 380 -0.69 -16.80 -7.51
CA ARG A 380 -0.54 -17.35 -6.16
C ARG A 380 -0.19 -16.29 -5.12
N TYR A 381 0.61 -15.30 -5.50
CA TYR A 381 1.13 -14.29 -4.59
C TYR A 381 0.63 -12.90 -5.00
N TYR A 382 0.24 -12.11 -4.00
CA TYR A 382 -0.01 -10.69 -4.15
C TYR A 382 0.88 -9.91 -3.18
N ASP A 383 1.07 -8.63 -3.46
CA ASP A 383 1.79 -7.70 -2.59
C ASP A 383 0.76 -6.77 -1.91
N PRO A 384 0.57 -6.81 -0.58
CA PRO A 384 -0.46 -6.04 0.09
C PRO A 384 -0.25 -4.54 0.09
N ASP A 385 0.96 -4.01 -0.05
CA ASP A 385 1.26 -2.59 0.14
C ASP A 385 2.44 -2.06 -0.70
N GLY A 386 3.05 -2.93 -1.51
CA GLY A 386 4.25 -2.62 -2.29
C GLY A 386 5.51 -2.62 -1.43
N TYR A 387 5.46 -3.12 -0.19
CA TYR A 387 6.59 -3.30 0.69
C TYR A 387 6.71 -4.78 1.05
N ALA A 388 7.90 -5.36 0.94
CA ALA A 388 8.06 -6.71 1.47
C ALA A 388 8.04 -6.68 3.01
N ASP A 389 6.87 -6.92 3.58
CA ASP A 389 6.74 -7.00 5.03
C ASP A 389 7.52 -8.20 5.60
N LYS A 390 7.86 -8.10 6.89
CA LYS A 390 8.83 -8.91 7.65
C LYS A 390 8.58 -10.42 7.64
N ASP A 391 7.41 -10.87 7.19
CA ASP A 391 6.97 -12.27 7.15
C ASP A 391 6.82 -12.86 5.74
N GLY A 392 7.52 -12.28 4.75
CA GLY A 392 7.93 -12.92 3.50
C GLY A 392 7.00 -13.97 2.91
N TRP A 393 6.20 -13.54 1.93
CA TRP A 393 5.54 -14.40 0.94
C TRP A 393 4.46 -15.31 1.52
N GLU A 394 3.39 -14.70 2.02
CA GLU A 394 2.26 -15.45 2.55
C GLU A 394 1.44 -16.09 1.42
N VAL A 395 1.58 -17.42 1.29
CA VAL A 395 0.67 -18.28 0.52
C VAL A 395 -0.66 -18.28 1.25
N PHE A 396 -1.72 -17.67 0.69
CA PHE A 396 -3.14 -17.86 1.07
C PHE A 396 -3.56 -17.73 2.55
N LYS A 397 -2.68 -17.33 3.48
CA LYS A 397 -2.95 -17.49 4.92
C LYS A 397 -3.61 -16.29 5.61
N TYR A 398 -3.73 -15.13 4.95
CA TYR A 398 -4.00 -13.87 5.67
C TYR A 398 -5.02 -12.92 5.03
N VAL A 399 -5.88 -13.40 4.12
CA VAL A 399 -7.09 -12.61 3.77
C VAL A 399 -8.05 -12.50 4.98
N ASP A 400 -7.84 -13.31 6.03
CA ASP A 400 -8.80 -13.49 7.14
C ASP A 400 -8.23 -13.40 8.57
N LYS A 401 -6.93 -13.19 8.80
CA LYS A 401 -6.43 -13.03 10.17
C LYS A 401 -6.50 -11.57 10.62
N LEU A 402 -7.26 -11.33 11.69
CA LEU A 402 -7.14 -10.12 12.50
C LEU A 402 -5.67 -9.92 12.94
N PRO A 403 -5.19 -8.68 13.04
CA PRO A 403 -3.80 -8.42 13.41
C PRO A 403 -3.54 -8.79 14.87
N TRP A 404 -2.34 -9.32 15.10
CA TRP A 404 -1.63 -9.56 16.37
C TRP A 404 -1.78 -10.93 17.04
N GLY A 405 -0.62 -11.51 17.34
CA GLY A 405 -0.46 -12.75 18.08
C GLY A 405 -0.87 -12.64 19.54
N GLU A 406 -2.12 -12.98 19.82
CA GLU A 406 -2.53 -13.48 21.13
C GLU A 406 -2.81 -15.00 21.08
N ASP A 407 -2.38 -15.67 22.15
CA ASP A 407 -2.55 -17.11 22.37
C ASP A 407 -4.03 -17.51 22.33
N PRO A 408 -4.44 -18.46 21.46
CA PRO A 408 -5.82 -18.95 21.38
C PRO A 408 -6.33 -19.64 22.66
N ASN A 409 -5.48 -19.87 23.67
CA ASN A 409 -5.90 -20.42 24.97
C ASN A 409 -6.30 -19.38 26.02
N LYS A 410 -6.23 -18.07 25.75
CA LYS A 410 -6.59 -17.04 26.75
C LYS A 410 -8.10 -16.89 26.99
N TYR A 411 -8.95 -17.56 26.21
CA TYR A 411 -10.41 -17.55 26.36
C TYR A 411 -11.02 -18.95 26.56
N LYS A 412 -10.33 -19.85 27.28
CA LYS A 412 -10.92 -21.14 27.70
C LYS A 412 -11.72 -21.09 29.00
N ASP A 413 -11.76 -19.95 29.69
CA ASP A 413 -12.69 -19.75 30.81
C ASP A 413 -13.61 -18.56 30.53
N ASN A 414 -14.71 -18.86 29.84
CA ASN A 414 -16.05 -18.40 30.23
C ASN A 414 -17.07 -19.01 29.26
N THR A 415 -17.46 -20.24 29.56
CA THR A 415 -18.76 -20.77 29.17
C THR A 415 -19.86 -19.94 29.82
N THR A 416 -20.26 -18.84 29.17
CA THR A 416 -21.59 -18.26 29.35
C THR A 416 -22.03 -17.59 28.06
N ASN A 417 -22.99 -18.24 27.43
CA ASN A 417 -24.03 -17.68 26.57
C ASN A 417 -24.32 -16.19 26.84
N THR A 418 -23.86 -15.28 25.97
CA THR A 418 -24.36 -13.90 25.93
C THR A 418 -24.49 -13.43 24.48
N ASN A 419 -25.73 -13.37 24.01
CA ASN A 419 -26.16 -12.31 23.09
C ASN A 419 -25.66 -10.97 23.67
N SER A 420 -24.79 -10.27 22.94
CA SER A 420 -24.50 -8.86 23.21
C SER A 420 -24.27 -8.10 21.90
N PRO A 421 -24.67 -6.82 21.83
CA PRO A 421 -25.11 -6.16 20.63
C PRO A 421 -23.94 -5.61 19.81
N ILE A 422 -24.13 -5.56 18.49
CA ILE A 422 -23.36 -4.69 17.61
C ILE A 422 -23.55 -3.26 18.10
N ASP A 423 -22.44 -2.61 18.48
CA ASP A 423 -22.43 -1.21 18.85
C ASP A 423 -22.97 -0.36 17.69
N ASN A 424 -24.13 0.27 17.94
CA ASN A 424 -24.97 0.94 16.96
C ASN A 424 -24.94 2.47 17.17
N SER A 425 -23.84 3.03 17.67
CA SER A 425 -23.69 4.48 17.83
C SER A 425 -23.00 5.15 16.62
N ASN A 426 -23.62 5.10 15.43
CA ASN A 426 -23.16 5.87 14.26
C ASN A 426 -24.33 6.59 13.57
N GLN A 427 -25.01 7.45 14.34
CA GLN A 427 -25.90 8.49 13.78
C GLN A 427 -25.33 9.92 13.88
N ASN A 428 -24.15 10.09 14.48
CA ASN A 428 -23.45 11.39 14.59
C ASN A 428 -22.15 11.47 13.77
N SER A 429 -21.88 10.51 12.88
CA SER A 429 -20.63 10.44 12.11
C SER A 429 -20.58 11.43 10.95
N THR A 430 -21.71 11.88 10.41
CA THR A 430 -21.74 12.85 9.30
C THR A 430 -21.38 14.27 9.76
N ALA A 431 -21.91 14.74 10.89
CA ALA A 431 -21.61 16.09 11.40
C ALA A 431 -20.18 16.20 11.96
N LYS A 432 -19.68 15.17 12.65
CA LYS A 432 -18.28 15.12 13.11
C LYS A 432 -17.29 14.91 11.96
N ALA A 433 -17.69 14.21 10.89
CA ALA A 433 -16.88 14.12 9.69
C ALA A 433 -16.87 15.45 8.93
N GLU A 434 -17.99 16.17 8.84
CA GLU A 434 -18.04 17.52 8.24
C GLU A 434 -17.19 18.53 9.02
N GLU A 435 -17.21 18.50 10.36
CA GLU A 435 -16.36 19.36 11.21
C GLU A 435 -14.86 19.04 11.07
N LYS A 436 -14.52 17.75 11.04
CA LYS A 436 -13.14 17.28 10.81
C LYS A 436 -12.68 17.50 9.36
N VAL A 437 -13.60 17.48 8.40
CA VAL A 437 -13.37 17.85 6.99
C VAL A 437 -13.12 19.35 6.86
N GLU A 438 -13.82 20.19 7.62
CA GLU A 438 -13.58 21.63 7.63
C GLU A 438 -12.24 21.95 8.32
N GLU A 439 -11.89 21.27 9.43
CA GLU A 439 -10.55 21.34 10.04
C GLU A 439 -9.45 20.85 9.10
N THR A 440 -9.69 19.79 8.33
CA THR A 440 -8.70 19.23 7.39
C THR A 440 -8.60 20.07 6.11
N LYS A 441 -9.69 20.65 5.61
CA LYS A 441 -9.68 21.67 4.54
C LYS A 441 -8.91 22.90 4.98
N GLN A 442 -9.12 23.37 6.21
CA GLN A 442 -8.35 24.46 6.79
C GLN A 442 -6.86 24.08 6.94
N GLY A 443 -6.57 22.82 7.32
CA GLY A 443 -5.21 22.26 7.35
C GLY A 443 -4.54 22.21 5.98
N VAL A 444 -5.25 21.80 4.91
CA VAL A 444 -4.73 21.75 3.53
C VAL A 444 -4.53 23.15 2.95
N ILE A 445 -5.44 24.10 3.26
CA ILE A 445 -5.28 25.52 2.91
C ILE A 445 -4.07 26.13 3.62
N ASN A 446 -3.86 25.79 4.90
CA ASN A 446 -2.69 26.22 5.68
C ASN A 446 -1.39 25.59 5.14
N VAL A 447 -1.40 24.33 4.67
CA VAL A 447 -0.25 23.70 4.00
C VAL A 447 0.08 24.42 2.67
N GLN A 448 -0.93 24.83 1.90
CA GLN A 448 -0.74 25.63 0.68
C GLN A 448 -0.23 27.05 0.97
N GLN A 449 -0.74 27.74 1.99
CA GLN A 449 -0.22 29.06 2.39
C GLN A 449 1.21 28.97 2.96
N ASN A 450 1.49 27.97 3.79
CA ASN A 450 2.82 27.71 4.33
C ASN A 450 3.83 27.31 3.23
N SER A 451 3.41 26.65 2.15
CA SER A 451 4.31 26.35 1.03
C SER A 451 4.72 27.59 0.24
N ASN A 452 3.85 28.63 0.20
CA ASN A 452 4.17 29.93 -0.40
C ASN A 452 4.96 30.85 0.57
N GLU A 453 4.76 30.72 1.88
CA GLU A 453 5.54 31.44 2.90
C GLU A 453 6.90 30.79 3.24
N LYS A 454 7.09 29.49 2.97
CA LYS A 454 8.37 28.76 3.16
C LYS A 454 9.52 29.26 2.28
N GLN A 455 9.29 30.20 1.37
CA GLN A 455 10.39 30.94 0.72
C GLN A 455 10.90 32.14 1.54
N LYS A 456 10.28 32.49 2.69
CA LYS A 456 10.68 33.61 3.54
C LYS A 456 10.29 33.41 5.03
N ALA A 457 11.07 32.68 5.82
CA ALA A 457 11.36 32.96 7.25
C ALA A 457 12.09 31.78 7.92
N GLY A 458 13.08 32.07 8.78
CA GLY A 458 13.87 31.10 9.53
C GLY A 458 13.17 30.57 10.80
N SER A 459 13.40 29.30 11.11
CA SER A 459 12.80 28.46 12.16
C SER A 459 13.16 28.84 13.60
N VAL A 460 12.18 28.78 14.50
CA VAL A 460 12.27 28.84 15.98
C VAL A 460 12.56 27.42 16.51
N LEU A 461 13.22 27.24 17.67
CA LEU A 461 13.66 25.92 18.20
C LEU A 461 13.21 25.74 19.66
N GLU A 462 12.30 24.79 19.94
CA GLU A 462 11.65 24.58 21.25
C GLU A 462 12.36 23.60 22.22
N VAL A 463 13.34 22.79 21.79
CA VAL A 463 14.01 21.80 22.68
C VAL A 463 14.93 22.44 23.74
N VAL A 464 15.36 23.67 23.49
CA VAL A 464 16.06 24.54 24.46
C VAL A 464 15.40 25.92 24.40
N PRO A 465 15.45 26.72 25.48
CA PRO A 465 14.79 28.03 25.50
C PRO A 465 15.15 28.92 24.30
N ASN A 466 14.13 29.59 23.76
CA ASN A 466 14.21 30.41 22.56
C ASN A 466 15.44 31.34 22.54
N GLY A 467 16.21 31.27 21.44
CA GLY A 467 17.38 32.11 21.19
C GLY A 467 18.72 31.59 21.72
N VAL A 468 18.73 30.46 22.44
CA VAL A 468 19.96 29.89 23.05
C VAL A 468 20.51 28.70 22.25
N GLY A 469 19.65 27.97 21.53
CA GLY A 469 20.02 26.78 20.76
C GLY A 469 20.37 27.04 19.30
N ARG A 470 21.34 26.28 18.78
CA ARG A 470 21.61 26.18 17.33
C ARG A 470 21.71 24.73 16.91
N ILE A 471 20.97 24.32 15.88
CA ILE A 471 21.16 23.00 15.27
C ILE A 471 22.57 22.93 14.67
N THR A 472 23.37 21.98 15.14
CA THR A 472 24.75 21.75 14.69
C THR A 472 24.90 20.49 13.85
N SER A 473 23.97 19.54 13.98
CA SER A 473 23.89 18.37 13.13
C SER A 473 22.43 17.96 12.98
N ARG A 474 21.94 17.89 11.75
CA ARG A 474 20.57 17.47 11.44
C ARG A 474 20.46 15.95 11.43
N TYR A 475 19.24 15.44 11.55
CA TYR A 475 18.91 14.04 11.26
C TYR A 475 19.20 13.69 9.80
N GLY A 476 19.67 12.47 9.54
CA GLY A 476 19.93 11.99 8.17
C GLY A 476 21.41 11.81 7.81
N ASN A 477 21.68 11.55 6.53
CA ASN A 477 23.04 11.26 6.04
C ASN A 477 23.97 12.46 6.19
N ARG A 478 25.05 12.32 6.96
CA ARG A 478 26.09 13.34 7.09
C ARG A 478 27.49 12.76 6.96
N LYS A 479 28.44 13.59 6.52
CA LYS A 479 29.87 13.26 6.67
C LYS A 479 30.27 13.43 8.13
N HIS A 480 30.78 12.36 8.72
CA HIS A 480 31.25 12.34 10.11
C HIS A 480 32.41 13.35 10.28
N PRO A 481 32.31 14.33 11.19
CA PRO A 481 33.20 15.49 11.25
C PRO A 481 34.66 15.15 11.62
N ILE A 482 34.91 13.95 12.15
CA ILE A 482 36.25 13.49 12.55
C ILE A 482 36.83 12.48 11.53
N THR A 483 36.00 11.75 10.78
CA THR A 483 36.44 10.61 9.96
C THR A 483 36.15 10.79 8.47
N GLY A 484 35.38 11.80 8.06
CA GLY A 484 35.08 12.14 6.67
C GLY A 484 34.16 11.16 5.93
N LYS A 485 33.76 10.05 6.55
CA LYS A 485 32.85 9.03 5.98
C LYS A 485 31.39 9.42 6.18
N GLU A 486 30.54 9.01 5.24
CA GLU A 486 29.09 9.14 5.42
C GLU A 486 28.61 8.25 6.57
N HIS A 487 27.89 8.86 7.50
CA HIS A 487 27.31 8.24 8.67
C HIS A 487 25.90 8.79 8.82
N PHE A 488 24.92 7.90 8.96
CA PHE A 488 23.54 8.31 9.20
C PHE A 488 23.41 8.83 10.63
N HIS A 489 22.91 10.04 10.79
CA HIS A 489 22.67 10.62 12.09
C HIS A 489 21.26 10.27 12.56
N GLU A 490 21.17 9.45 13.60
CA GLU A 490 19.93 8.88 14.11
C GLU A 490 19.07 9.87 14.91
N GLY A 491 19.52 11.11 15.04
CA GLY A 491 18.87 12.18 15.77
C GLY A 491 19.30 13.57 15.29
N THR A 492 18.98 14.61 16.06
CA THR A 492 19.38 16.00 15.80
C THR A 492 20.16 16.56 16.98
N ASP A 493 21.31 17.18 16.70
CA ASP A 493 22.18 17.79 17.69
C ASP A 493 21.90 19.30 17.79
N VAL A 494 21.40 19.73 18.94
CA VAL A 494 21.17 21.15 19.24
C VAL A 494 22.20 21.61 20.26
N ALA A 495 23.14 22.44 19.80
CA ALA A 495 24.19 23.00 20.65
C ALA A 495 23.66 24.20 21.44
N ALA A 496 24.01 24.23 22.73
CA ALA A 496 23.73 25.31 23.66
C ALA A 496 24.77 25.27 24.81
N PRO A 497 24.96 26.36 25.58
CA PRO A 497 25.86 26.34 26.74
C PRO A 497 25.53 25.20 27.73
N GLU A 498 26.54 24.66 28.40
CA GLU A 498 26.37 23.64 29.44
C GLU A 498 25.34 24.09 30.50
N GLY A 499 24.46 23.18 30.91
CA GLY A 499 23.40 23.45 31.88
C GLY A 499 22.18 24.18 31.32
N THR A 500 22.17 24.54 30.03
CA THR A 500 20.95 25.09 29.38
C THR A 500 19.79 24.12 29.55
N PRO A 501 18.58 24.57 29.92
CA PRO A 501 17.43 23.69 30.06
C PRO A 501 17.14 22.91 28.78
N ILE A 502 16.98 21.60 28.92
CA ILE A 502 16.39 20.71 27.91
C ILE A 502 14.90 20.61 28.25
N LEU A 503 14.07 20.99 27.30
CA LEU A 503 12.62 20.96 27.42
C LEU A 503 12.06 19.70 26.74
N SER A 504 11.06 19.06 27.36
CA SER A 504 10.38 17.94 26.73
C SER A 504 9.64 18.41 25.48
N LEU A 505 9.78 17.64 24.40
CA LEU A 505 9.14 17.88 23.10
C LEU A 505 7.82 17.12 22.96
N THR A 506 7.51 16.29 23.96
CA THR A 506 6.32 15.46 23.94
C THR A 506 5.68 15.40 25.32
N LYS A 507 4.37 15.13 25.32
CA LYS A 507 3.64 14.77 26.52
C LYS A 507 3.66 13.25 26.67
N GLY A 508 3.95 12.77 27.86
CA GLY A 508 3.97 11.34 28.15
C GLY A 508 4.60 11.00 29.49
N LYS A 509 5.10 9.77 29.62
CA LYS A 509 5.71 9.26 30.85
C LYS A 509 7.19 8.97 30.65
N VAL A 510 8.03 9.34 31.63
CA VAL A 510 9.46 9.04 31.60
C VAL A 510 9.66 7.52 31.68
N GLU A 511 10.11 6.93 30.59
CA GLU A 511 10.24 5.48 30.44
C GLU A 511 11.56 4.97 31.00
N SER A 512 12.66 5.70 30.78
CA SER A 512 13.96 5.30 31.31
C SER A 512 14.91 6.48 31.51
N ILE A 513 15.83 6.31 32.45
CA ILE A 513 16.97 7.19 32.69
C ILE A 513 18.20 6.28 32.75
N THR A 514 19.07 6.36 31.75
CA THR A 514 20.18 5.41 31.59
C THR A 514 21.48 6.11 31.21
N LYS A 515 22.60 5.45 31.48
CA LYS A 515 23.91 5.83 30.93
C LYS A 515 24.29 4.84 29.84
N ARG A 516 24.43 5.30 28.60
CA ARG A 516 24.70 4.46 27.43
C ARG A 516 26.06 4.79 26.83
N ASN A 517 26.76 3.77 26.35
CA ASN A 517 28.01 3.96 25.62
C ASN A 517 27.73 4.79 24.34
N GLY A 518 28.55 5.79 24.06
CA GLY A 518 28.32 6.75 22.97
C GLY A 518 27.35 7.90 23.33
N TYR A 519 26.18 7.59 23.89
CA TYR A 519 25.11 8.58 24.14
C TYR A 519 25.20 9.32 25.48
N GLY A 520 26.02 8.84 26.41
CA GLY A 520 26.16 9.45 27.74
C GLY A 520 24.91 9.24 28.60
N ASN A 521 24.60 10.24 29.43
CA ASN A 521 23.38 10.23 30.24
C ASN A 521 22.18 10.55 29.33
N GLN A 522 21.15 9.72 29.40
CA GLN A 522 19.98 9.79 28.54
C GLN A 522 18.68 9.73 29.35
N VAL A 523 17.71 10.56 28.99
CA VAL A 523 16.31 10.50 29.43
C VAL A 523 15.45 10.10 28.24
N ALA A 524 14.55 9.14 28.43
CA ALA A 524 13.61 8.67 27.42
C ALA A 524 12.17 8.90 27.89
N VAL A 525 11.35 9.55 27.07
CA VAL A 525 9.94 9.85 27.36
C VAL A 525 9.08 9.08 26.37
N LYS A 526 8.21 8.19 26.90
CA LYS A 526 7.19 7.49 26.13
C LYS A 526 5.99 8.42 25.96
N SER A 527 5.75 8.91 24.75
CA SER A 527 4.62 9.79 24.44
C SER A 527 3.28 9.07 24.62
N ASP A 528 2.20 9.83 24.83
CA ASP A 528 0.83 9.30 24.87
C ASP A 528 0.43 8.59 23.55
N ASN A 529 1.11 8.93 22.44
CA ASN A 529 0.93 8.30 21.12
C ASN A 529 1.80 7.04 20.91
N GLY A 530 2.63 6.69 21.89
CA GLY A 530 3.47 5.50 21.90
C GLY A 530 4.89 5.70 21.34
N ASP A 531 5.29 6.92 20.98
CA ASP A 531 6.65 7.24 20.53
C ASP A 531 7.60 7.29 21.73
N ASN A 532 8.89 7.04 21.51
CA ASN A 532 9.92 7.18 22.52
C ASN A 532 10.87 8.31 22.10
N VAL A 533 10.79 9.44 22.79
CA VAL A 533 11.64 10.61 22.52
C VAL A 533 12.80 10.58 23.51
N THR A 534 14.01 10.50 23.01
CA THR A 534 15.22 10.40 23.82
C THR A 534 16.05 11.67 23.75
N TYR A 535 16.61 12.05 24.90
CA TYR A 535 17.47 13.22 25.07
C TYR A 535 18.80 12.75 25.63
N SER A 536 19.89 12.97 24.90
CA SER A 536 21.21 12.40 25.20
C SER A 536 22.28 13.48 25.37
N HIS A 537 23.49 13.06 25.78
CA HIS A 537 24.59 13.94 26.19
C HIS A 537 24.27 14.85 27.37
N ILE A 538 23.33 14.44 28.23
CA ILE A 538 22.86 15.24 29.37
C ILE A 538 23.99 15.49 30.38
N GLN A 539 24.08 16.71 30.91
CA GLN A 539 25.04 17.08 31.95
C GLN A 539 24.89 16.18 33.20
N SER A 540 26.00 15.72 33.77
CA SER A 540 25.96 14.88 34.97
C SER A 540 25.33 15.64 36.16
N GLY A 541 24.30 15.05 36.78
CA GLY A 541 23.60 15.64 37.92
C GLY A 541 22.51 16.67 37.57
N SER A 542 22.22 16.91 36.29
CA SER A 542 21.23 17.92 35.86
C SER A 542 19.83 17.36 35.60
N ILE A 543 19.63 16.04 35.62
CA ILE A 543 18.34 15.37 35.37
C ILE A 543 17.36 15.71 36.50
N ARG A 544 16.18 16.23 36.13
CA ARG A 544 15.16 16.74 37.06
C ARG A 544 13.95 15.82 37.25
N VAL A 545 13.84 14.79 36.42
CA VAL A 545 12.74 13.83 36.40
C VAL A 545 13.19 12.45 36.87
N LYS A 546 12.23 11.58 37.21
CA LYS A 546 12.41 10.19 37.59
C LYS A 546 11.62 9.27 36.66
N VAL A 547 12.04 8.01 36.54
CA VAL A 547 11.30 7.00 35.79
C VAL A 547 9.89 6.87 36.37
N GLY A 548 8.88 6.97 35.50
CA GLY A 548 7.46 6.95 35.86
C GLY A 548 6.82 8.33 36.01
N ASP A 549 7.58 9.42 36.02
CA ASP A 549 7.03 10.78 36.08
C ASP A 549 6.25 11.12 34.80
N ASP A 550 5.14 11.84 34.94
CA ASP A 550 4.41 12.43 33.82
C ASP A 550 5.06 13.77 33.42
N VAL A 551 5.23 13.99 32.13
CA VAL A 551 5.83 15.21 31.56
C VAL A 551 4.92 15.76 30.47
N ASN A 552 4.82 17.08 30.37
CA ASN A 552 4.16 17.82 29.28
C ASN A 552 5.20 18.43 28.34
N VAL A 553 4.75 18.84 27.15
CA VAL A 553 5.57 19.63 26.23
C VAL A 553 6.02 20.92 26.92
N GLY A 554 7.31 21.23 26.85
CA GLY A 554 7.92 22.41 27.48
C GLY A 554 8.46 22.18 28.90
N ASP A 555 8.23 21.02 29.52
CA ASP A 555 8.73 20.74 30.87
C ASP A 555 10.26 20.61 30.88
N HIS A 556 10.92 21.22 31.87
CA HIS A 556 12.37 21.16 32.02
C HIS A 556 12.80 19.82 32.61
N ILE A 557 13.31 18.93 31.77
CA ILE A 557 13.63 17.54 32.14
C ILE A 557 15.09 17.32 32.52
N ALA A 558 16.03 18.10 31.95
CA ALA A 558 17.46 17.99 32.23
C ALA A 558 18.24 19.23 31.72
N GLY A 559 19.57 19.28 31.94
CA GLY A 559 20.44 20.30 31.36
C GLY A 559 21.36 19.77 30.25
N VAL A 560 21.58 20.58 29.21
CA VAL A 560 22.52 20.33 28.10
C VAL A 560 23.92 20.05 28.64
N GLY A 561 24.61 19.03 28.11
CA GLY A 561 25.96 18.66 28.54
C GLY A 561 26.78 18.07 27.41
N ASP A 562 27.80 17.30 27.79
CA ASP A 562 28.78 16.66 26.90
C ASP A 562 29.08 15.21 27.31
N THR A 563 28.19 14.57 28.07
CA THR A 563 28.46 13.20 28.56
C THR A 563 28.41 12.19 27.42
N GLY A 564 29.23 11.13 27.46
CA GLY A 564 29.34 10.16 26.36
C GLY A 564 30.37 10.59 25.31
N THR A 565 30.11 10.30 24.03
CA THR A 565 30.98 10.68 22.92
C THR A 565 30.46 11.98 22.30
N ALA A 566 30.80 13.12 22.92
CA ALA A 566 30.44 14.45 22.45
C ALA A 566 31.69 15.28 22.14
N THR A 567 31.63 16.14 21.11
CA THR A 567 32.72 17.06 20.73
C THR A 567 32.51 18.48 21.26
N GLY A 568 31.46 18.71 22.05
CA GLY A 568 31.07 19.98 22.63
C GLY A 568 29.67 19.90 23.25
N TYR A 569 29.24 20.93 23.96
CA TYR A 569 27.95 20.95 24.66
C TYR A 569 26.77 20.99 23.69
N HIS A 570 25.95 19.94 23.72
CA HIS A 570 24.72 19.82 22.93
C HIS A 570 23.76 18.80 23.55
N VAL A 571 22.49 18.87 23.15
CA VAL A 571 21.55 17.76 23.34
C VAL A 571 21.37 17.03 22.02
N HIS A 572 21.52 15.70 22.05
CA HIS A 572 21.19 14.83 20.93
C HIS A 572 19.79 14.25 21.16
N VAL A 573 18.87 14.59 20.27
CA VAL A 573 17.46 14.18 20.35
C VAL A 573 17.21 13.07 19.34
N GLU A 574 16.60 11.96 19.73
CA GLU A 574 16.05 10.97 18.80
C GLU A 574 14.56 10.80 19.04
N VAL A 575 13.78 10.60 17.98
CA VAL A 575 12.37 10.22 18.06
C VAL A 575 12.22 8.81 17.50
N ILE A 576 11.73 7.87 18.32
CA ILE A 576 11.59 6.46 17.96
C ILE A 576 10.10 6.08 18.03
N LEU A 577 9.48 5.82 16.89
CA LEU A 577 8.06 5.44 16.81
C LEU A 577 7.77 4.04 17.39
N PRO A 578 6.49 3.73 17.69
CA PRO A 578 6.06 2.35 17.90
C PRO A 578 6.56 1.43 16.78
N GLY A 579 7.33 0.39 17.13
CA GLY A 579 7.96 -0.52 16.16
C GLY A 579 9.44 -0.24 15.86
N GLY A 580 10.04 0.80 16.47
CA GLY A 580 11.49 1.03 16.49
C GLY A 580 12.05 1.87 15.33
N ARG A 581 11.20 2.44 14.46
CA ARG A 581 11.62 3.36 13.39
C ARG A 581 11.98 4.72 13.98
N ARG A 582 13.09 5.32 13.54
CA ARG A 582 13.48 6.69 13.91
C ARG A 582 12.95 7.73 12.92
N GLU A 583 12.57 8.90 13.41
CA GLU A 583 12.13 10.05 12.61
C GLU A 583 12.98 11.29 12.88
N ASN A 584 12.85 12.29 11.99
CA ASN A 584 13.54 13.57 12.15
C ASN A 584 12.99 14.32 13.38
N PRO A 585 13.80 14.53 14.43
CA PRO A 585 13.36 15.26 15.63
C PRO A 585 13.01 16.72 15.34
N GLU A 586 13.50 17.30 14.24
CA GLU A 586 13.22 18.69 13.89
C GLU A 586 11.73 18.93 13.61
N ASP A 587 10.97 17.90 13.21
CA ASP A 587 9.51 18.00 13.05
C ASP A 587 8.77 18.21 14.39
N TYR A 588 9.47 17.98 15.50
CA TYR A 588 9.00 18.21 16.87
C TYR A 588 9.49 19.54 17.44
N PHE A 589 10.36 20.27 16.73
CA PHE A 589 10.81 21.61 17.10
C PHE A 589 9.87 22.63 16.42
N LYS A 590 8.67 22.85 16.97
CA LYS A 590 7.68 23.74 16.35
C LYS A 590 7.93 25.21 16.61
#